data_AF-A0A3D1ILC8-F1
#
_entry.id   AF-A0A3D1ILC8-F1
#
_cell.length_a   1.000
_cell.length_b   1.000
_cell.length_c   1.000
_cell.angle_alpha   90.00
_cell.angle_beta   90.00
_cell.angle_gamma   90.00
#
_symmetry.space_group_name_H-M   'P 1'
#
loop_
_entity.id
_entity.type
_entity.pdbx_description
1 polymer ?
#
loop_
_entity_poly.entity_id
_entity_poly.type
_entity_poly.pdbx_seq_one_letter_code
_entity_poly.pdbx_strand_id
1 'polypeptide(L)'
;MAEEFPSTTLHSTQPRWSHRDPVEGDNLFLPDSLAHSAWAAATRTAHNRLQEMDDRIATTAEVTLDPTVYRAQLFDLAVGRFGIWTERGLAVVSTQDAWHEYERWLEQYVGNWARYVTETCPRVEGIEDLTERLRTLAEQRLLQARRRVTL
;
A
#
# COMPACT_ATOMS: atom_id res chain seq x y z
N MET A 1 3.63 0.11 27.88
CA MET A 1 4.53 0.92 27.04
C MET A 1 3.87 1.06 25.69
N ALA A 2 3.81 2.28 25.14
CA ALA A 2 3.22 2.53 23.83
C ALA A 2 4.19 2.01 22.76
N GLU A 3 3.69 1.19 21.83
CA GLU A 3 4.52 0.61 20.77
C GLU A 3 4.52 1.52 19.54
N GLU A 4 5.73 1.72 19.00
CA GLU A 4 6.07 2.61 17.90
C GLU A 4 5.86 1.89 16.56
N PHE A 5 5.46 2.63 15.52
CA PHE A 5 5.46 2.08 14.16
C PHE A 5 6.93 1.94 13.71
N PRO A 6 7.39 0.74 13.30
CA PRO A 6 8.82 0.51 13.13
C PRO A 6 9.40 1.32 11.97
N SER A 7 10.47 2.10 12.23
CA SER A 7 11.16 2.91 11.20
C SER A 7 11.69 2.09 10.00
N THR A 8 11.83 0.76 10.16
CA THR A 8 12.17 -0.17 9.08
C THR A 8 11.14 -0.20 7.94
N THR A 9 9.88 0.20 8.18
CA THR A 9 8.87 0.31 7.12
C THR A 9 9.18 1.40 6.08
N LEU A 10 10.00 2.41 6.44
CA LEU A 10 10.42 3.45 5.50
C LEU A 10 11.40 2.92 4.46
N HIS A 11 12.21 1.91 4.82
CA HIS A 11 13.20 1.30 3.94
C HIS A 11 12.62 0.26 2.98
N SER A 12 11.45 -0.27 3.30
CA SER A 12 10.80 -1.35 2.56
C SER A 12 9.90 -0.84 1.44
N THR A 13 9.66 0.47 1.37
CA THR A 13 9.10 1.13 0.19
C THR A 13 10.20 1.36 -0.86
N GLN A 14 10.59 0.31 -1.57
CA GLN A 14 11.53 0.42 -2.69
C GLN A 14 10.77 0.39 -4.03
N PRO A 15 11.09 1.27 -5.00
CA PRO A 15 10.40 1.34 -6.29
C PRO A 15 10.33 0.00 -7.00
N ARG A 16 11.46 -0.72 -7.05
CA ARG A 16 11.55 -2.02 -7.73
C ARG A 16 10.53 -3.05 -7.22
N TRP A 17 9.98 -2.85 -6.02
CA TRP A 17 9.08 -3.77 -5.34
C TRP A 17 7.78 -3.11 -4.87
N SER A 18 7.41 -1.91 -5.37
CA SER A 18 6.18 -1.23 -4.94
C SER A 18 4.90 -2.07 -5.13
N HIS A 19 4.91 -2.98 -6.12
CA HIS A 19 3.86 -3.96 -6.39
C HIS A 19 3.87 -5.18 -5.45
N ARG A 20 4.97 -5.45 -4.75
CA ARG A 20 5.13 -6.53 -3.77
C ARG A 20 4.79 -6.02 -2.37
N ASP A 21 4.98 -6.89 -1.37
CA ASP A 21 4.90 -6.51 0.02
C ASP A 21 5.91 -5.38 0.32
N PRO A 22 5.45 -4.17 0.67
CA PRO A 22 6.31 -3.04 0.92
C PRO A 22 6.96 -3.09 2.31
N VAL A 23 6.91 -4.21 3.03
CA VAL A 23 7.50 -4.43 4.38
C VAL A 23 8.33 -5.73 4.44
N GLU A 24 8.54 -6.42 3.30
CA GLU A 24 9.30 -7.67 3.12
C GLU A 24 9.90 -8.29 4.41
N GLY A 25 9.24 -9.32 4.96
CA GLY A 25 9.79 -10.08 6.10
C GLY A 25 8.73 -10.57 7.08
N ASP A 26 9.23 -11.03 8.24
CA ASP A 26 8.41 -11.45 9.36
C ASP A 26 7.73 -10.26 10.04
N ASN A 27 6.80 -10.57 10.96
CA ASN A 27 6.09 -9.57 11.74
C ASN A 27 7.06 -8.61 12.45
N LEU A 28 6.94 -7.31 12.18
CA LEU A 28 7.84 -6.29 12.73
C LEU A 28 7.61 -6.02 14.23
N PHE A 29 6.54 -6.56 14.81
CA PHE A 29 6.17 -6.37 16.21
C PHE A 29 6.55 -7.58 17.06
N LEU A 30 6.85 -7.36 18.34
CA LEU A 30 7.20 -8.42 19.27
C LEU A 30 6.04 -9.42 19.46
N PRO A 31 6.29 -10.75 19.56
CA PRO A 31 5.24 -11.78 19.61
C PRO A 31 4.15 -11.57 20.67
N ASP A 32 4.50 -10.99 21.81
CA ASP A 32 3.59 -10.79 22.93
C ASP A 32 2.74 -9.51 22.80
N SER A 33 2.89 -8.75 21.71
CA SER A 33 2.22 -7.48 21.54
C SER A 33 0.89 -7.57 20.80
N LEU A 34 -0.04 -6.68 21.15
CA LEU A 34 -1.32 -6.58 20.45
C LEU A 34 -1.10 -6.20 18.97
N ALA A 35 -0.11 -5.35 18.69
CA ALA A 35 0.25 -4.96 17.33
C ALA A 35 0.76 -6.16 16.51
N HIS A 36 1.46 -7.12 17.12
CA HIS A 36 1.85 -8.36 16.45
C HIS A 36 0.63 -9.15 15.98
N SER A 37 -0.34 -9.39 16.86
CA SER A 37 -1.56 -10.14 16.48
C SER A 37 -2.36 -9.41 15.38
N ALA A 38 -2.47 -8.08 15.49
CA ALA A 38 -3.17 -7.24 14.51
C ALA A 38 -2.45 -7.24 13.16
N TRP A 39 -1.13 -7.09 13.14
CA TRP A 39 -0.31 -7.17 11.92
C TRP A 39 -0.42 -8.53 11.25
N ALA A 40 -0.32 -9.61 12.01
CA ALA A 40 -0.41 -10.97 11.48
C ALA A 40 -1.79 -11.23 10.85
N ALA A 41 -2.86 -10.80 11.50
CA ALA A 41 -4.22 -10.89 10.96
C ALA A 41 -4.37 -10.05 9.69
N ALA A 42 -3.92 -8.79 9.71
CA ALA A 42 -3.98 -7.90 8.57
C ALA A 42 -3.13 -8.39 7.38
N THR A 43 -1.99 -9.03 7.64
CA THR A 43 -1.14 -9.65 6.62
C THR A 43 -1.85 -10.82 5.94
N ARG A 44 -2.52 -11.70 6.70
CA ARG A 44 -3.34 -12.78 6.12
C ARG A 44 -4.46 -12.22 5.24
N THR A 45 -5.18 -11.20 5.74
CA THR A 45 -6.22 -10.52 4.96
C THR A 45 -5.65 -9.89 3.68
N ALA A 46 -4.49 -9.24 3.76
CA ALA A 46 -3.84 -8.65 2.61
C ALA A 46 -3.47 -9.70 1.55
N HIS A 47 -2.90 -10.84 1.96
CA HIS A 47 -2.57 -11.94 1.05
C HIS A 47 -3.81 -12.52 0.36
N ASN A 48 -4.89 -12.76 1.11
CA ASN A 48 -6.13 -13.26 0.52
C ASN A 48 -6.69 -12.28 -0.52
N ARG A 49 -6.70 -10.98 -0.20
CA ARG A 49 -7.19 -9.95 -1.12
C ARG A 49 -6.31 -9.75 -2.35
N LEU A 50 -4.99 -9.93 -2.21
CA LEU A 50 -4.09 -9.93 -3.36
C LEU A 50 -4.37 -11.11 -4.27
N GLN A 51 -4.58 -12.31 -3.70
CA GLN A 51 -4.93 -13.49 -4.47
C GLN A 51 -6.27 -13.31 -5.21
N GLU A 52 -7.31 -12.83 -4.52
CA GLU A 52 -8.60 -12.53 -5.15
C GLU A 52 -8.49 -11.49 -6.28
N MET A 53 -7.66 -10.47 -6.08
CA MET A 53 -7.41 -9.45 -7.10
C MET A 53 -6.62 -10.01 -8.29
N ASP A 54 -5.61 -10.84 -8.05
CA ASP A 54 -4.81 -11.48 -9.09
C ASP A 54 -5.66 -12.48 -9.89
N ASP A 55 -6.51 -13.26 -9.23
CA ASP A 55 -7.48 -14.14 -9.87
C ASP A 55 -8.48 -13.35 -10.73
N ARG A 56 -9.01 -12.24 -10.21
CA ARG A 56 -9.87 -11.35 -10.98
C ARG A 56 -9.15 -10.81 -12.21
N ILE A 57 -7.95 -10.27 -12.05
CA ILE A 57 -7.15 -9.70 -13.16
C ILE A 57 -6.86 -10.78 -14.21
N ALA A 58 -6.49 -12.00 -13.80
CA ALA A 58 -6.26 -13.10 -14.72
C ALA A 58 -7.49 -13.44 -15.58
N THR A 59 -8.70 -13.22 -15.05
CA THR A 59 -9.96 -13.48 -15.77
C THR A 59 -10.48 -12.28 -16.56
N THR A 60 -10.22 -11.04 -16.11
CA THR A 60 -10.84 -9.84 -16.69
C THR A 60 -9.88 -8.98 -17.51
N ALA A 61 -8.56 -9.14 -17.38
CA ALA A 61 -7.61 -8.33 -18.11
C ALA A 61 -7.62 -8.68 -19.60
N GLU A 62 -7.82 -7.65 -20.41
CA GLU A 62 -7.69 -7.73 -21.86
C GLU A 62 -6.22 -7.71 -22.26
N VAL A 63 -5.79 -8.75 -22.98
CA VAL A 63 -4.51 -8.73 -23.68
C VAL A 63 -4.64 -7.81 -24.88
N THR A 64 -4.12 -6.60 -24.77
CA THR A 64 -4.37 -5.52 -25.74
C THR A 64 -3.11 -4.73 -26.07
N LEU A 65 -3.08 -4.19 -27.29
CA LEU A 65 -2.11 -3.19 -27.72
C LEU A 65 -2.66 -1.77 -27.63
N ASP A 66 -3.93 -1.61 -27.23
CA ASP A 66 -4.54 -0.29 -26.99
C ASP A 66 -3.88 0.36 -25.75
N PRO A 67 -3.15 1.48 -25.93
CA PRO A 67 -2.48 2.15 -24.82
C PRO A 67 -3.44 2.66 -23.74
N THR A 68 -4.67 3.01 -24.11
CA THR A 68 -5.68 3.51 -23.18
C THR A 68 -6.18 2.41 -22.27
N VAL A 69 -6.49 1.24 -22.84
CA VAL A 69 -6.96 0.07 -22.08
C VAL A 69 -5.82 -0.47 -21.19
N TYR A 70 -4.61 -0.60 -21.73
CA TYR A 70 -3.44 -1.01 -20.95
C TYR A 70 -3.18 -0.06 -19.76
N ARG A 71 -3.22 1.25 -19.99
CA ARG A 71 -3.05 2.26 -18.94
C ARG A 71 -4.11 2.11 -17.84
N ALA A 72 -5.39 1.96 -18.22
CA ALA A 72 -6.47 1.83 -17.26
C ALA A 72 -6.26 0.59 -16.37
N GLN A 73 -5.95 -0.56 -16.96
CA GLN A 73 -5.68 -1.80 -16.23
C GLN A 73 -4.47 -1.68 -15.29
N LEU A 74 -3.39 -1.02 -15.74
CA LEU A 74 -2.22 -0.77 -14.92
C LEU A 74 -2.54 0.14 -13.73
N PHE A 75 -3.34 1.18 -13.93
CA PHE A 75 -3.71 2.09 -12.84
C PHE A 75 -4.62 1.40 -11.83
N ASP A 76 -5.56 0.58 -12.30
CA ASP A 76 -6.42 -0.21 -11.41
C ASP A 76 -5.62 -1.22 -10.58
N LEU A 77 -4.62 -1.87 -11.19
CA LEU A 77 -3.66 -2.73 -10.47
C LEU A 77 -2.91 -1.96 -9.39
N ALA A 78 -2.34 -0.79 -9.73
CA ALA A 78 -1.57 0.03 -8.81
C ALA A 78 -2.43 0.51 -7.62
N VAL A 79 -3.61 1.05 -7.89
CA VAL A 79 -4.56 1.50 -6.86
C VAL A 79 -5.02 0.34 -5.99
N GLY A 80 -5.31 -0.82 -6.59
CA GLY A 80 -5.71 -2.03 -5.85
C GLY A 80 -4.65 -2.52 -4.88
N ARG A 81 -3.41 -2.70 -5.36
CA ARG A 81 -2.27 -3.14 -4.54
C ARG A 81 -1.93 -2.12 -3.44
N PHE A 82 -1.89 -0.83 -3.78
CA PHE A 82 -1.70 0.24 -2.81
C PHE A 82 -2.79 0.19 -1.71
N GLY A 83 -4.05 0.07 -2.09
CA GLY A 83 -5.17 0.01 -1.15
C GLY A 83 -5.08 -1.16 -0.17
N ILE A 84 -4.64 -2.33 -0.62
CA ILE A 84 -4.45 -3.51 0.22
C ILE A 84 -3.33 -3.29 1.24
N TRP A 85 -2.16 -2.83 0.78
CA TRP A 85 -1.01 -2.67 1.67
C TRP A 85 -1.16 -1.53 2.66
N THR A 86 -1.77 -0.43 2.25
CA THR A 86 -2.09 0.67 3.17
C THR A 86 -3.09 0.23 4.24
N GLU A 87 -4.09 -0.59 3.90
CA GLU A 87 -5.03 -1.12 4.89
C GLU A 87 -4.36 -2.05 5.90
N ARG A 88 -3.36 -2.82 5.48
CA ARG A 88 -2.53 -3.60 6.41
C ARG A 88 -1.76 -2.69 7.37
N GLY A 89 -1.09 -1.65 6.86
CA GLY A 89 -0.36 -0.69 7.70
C GLY A 89 -1.28 0.01 8.70
N LEU A 90 -2.47 0.38 8.27
CA LEU A 90 -3.49 1.01 9.11
C LEU A 90 -3.91 0.14 10.32
N ALA A 91 -3.83 -1.18 10.22
CA ALA A 91 -4.24 -2.13 11.28
C ALA A 91 -3.45 -1.99 12.59
N VAL A 92 -2.25 -1.42 12.54
CA VAL A 92 -1.35 -1.26 13.69
C VAL A 92 -1.19 0.20 14.13
N VAL A 93 -1.93 1.14 13.53
CA VAL A 93 -1.89 2.55 13.92
C VAL A 93 -2.84 2.77 15.10
N SER A 94 -2.29 2.83 16.31
CA SER A 94 -3.05 3.01 17.56
C SER A 94 -2.56 4.17 18.44
N THR A 95 -1.49 4.86 18.04
CA THR A 95 -0.90 5.97 18.80
C THR A 95 -0.67 7.18 17.90
N GLN A 96 -0.51 8.36 18.51
CA GLN A 96 -0.22 9.59 17.76
C GLN A 96 1.12 9.50 17.02
N ASP A 97 2.12 8.87 17.63
CA ASP A 97 3.43 8.69 16.98
C ASP A 97 3.34 7.70 15.81
N ALA A 98 2.62 6.58 15.98
CA ALA A 98 2.35 5.64 14.89
C ALA A 98 1.57 6.29 13.74
N TRP A 99 0.69 7.25 14.02
CA TRP A 99 -0.03 8.01 13.01
C TRP A 99 0.90 8.90 12.17
N HIS A 100 1.82 9.65 12.80
CA HIS A 100 2.79 10.48 12.08
C HIS A 100 3.78 9.64 11.25
N GLU A 101 4.19 8.47 11.76
CA GLU A 101 5.02 7.54 10.99
C GLU A 101 4.27 6.96 9.79
N TYR A 102 3.00 6.58 9.99
CA TYR A 102 2.14 6.09 8.92
C TYR A 102 1.89 7.15 7.84
N GLU A 103 1.77 8.42 8.22
CA GLU A 103 1.68 9.55 7.28
C GLU A 103 2.91 9.69 6.39
N ARG A 104 4.10 9.70 6.99
CA ARG A 104 5.36 9.71 6.23
C ARG A 104 5.49 8.50 5.32
N TRP A 105 5.11 7.33 5.81
CA TRP A 105 5.14 6.11 5.01
C TRP A 105 4.19 6.18 3.80
N LEU A 106 2.98 6.73 3.97
CA LEU A 106 2.03 6.91 2.86
C LEU A 106 2.55 7.86 1.80
N GLU A 107 3.09 9.02 2.19
CA GLU A 107 3.67 10.00 1.27
C GLU A 107 4.80 9.36 0.44
N GLN A 108 5.70 8.64 1.11
CA GLN A 108 6.80 7.93 0.46
C GLN A 108 6.27 6.82 -0.46
N TYR A 109 5.25 6.08 -0.05
CA TYR A 109 4.71 4.97 -0.83
C TYR A 109 4.01 5.44 -2.11
N VAL A 110 3.30 6.58 -2.07
CA VAL A 110 2.76 7.23 -3.27
C VAL A 110 3.88 7.56 -4.25
N GLY A 111 4.95 8.22 -3.79
CA GLY A 111 6.09 8.59 -4.64
C GLY A 111 6.79 7.37 -5.25
N ASN A 112 6.91 6.28 -4.49
CA ASN A 112 7.52 5.05 -4.96
C ASN A 112 6.68 4.30 -6.00
N TRP A 113 5.35 4.37 -5.94
CA TRP A 113 4.49 3.83 -6.99
C TRP A 113 4.61 4.62 -8.29
N ALA A 114 4.57 5.95 -8.22
CA ALA A 114 4.75 6.80 -9.39
C ALA A 114 6.10 6.53 -10.07
N ARG A 115 7.18 6.49 -9.28
CA ARG A 115 8.52 6.15 -9.79
C ARG A 115 8.58 4.76 -10.41
N TYR A 116 8.02 3.74 -9.75
CA TYR A 116 7.99 2.37 -10.27
C TYR A 116 7.31 2.28 -11.63
N VAL A 117 6.14 2.92 -11.79
CA VAL A 117 5.41 2.88 -13.06
C VAL A 117 6.19 3.61 -14.15
N THR A 118 6.77 4.77 -13.86
CA THR A 118 7.63 5.49 -14.82
C THR A 118 8.84 4.66 -15.27
N GLU A 119 9.49 3.95 -14.34
CA GLU A 119 10.69 3.16 -14.63
C GLU A 119 10.37 1.85 -15.39
N THR A 120 9.26 1.19 -15.05
CA THR A 120 8.91 -0.13 -15.63
C THR A 120 7.99 -0.05 -16.84
N CYS A 121 7.20 1.03 -16.95
CA CYS A 121 6.24 1.26 -18.01
C CYS A 121 6.48 2.64 -18.66
N PRO A 122 7.66 2.90 -19.26
CA PRO A 122 8.08 4.24 -19.68
C PRO A 122 7.24 4.86 -20.81
N ARG A 123 6.35 4.09 -21.44
CA ARG A 123 5.44 4.54 -22.50
C ARG A 123 4.03 4.83 -22.01
N VAL A 124 3.75 4.66 -20.72
CA VAL A 124 2.46 4.96 -20.12
C VAL A 124 2.40 6.44 -19.79
N GLU A 125 1.44 7.14 -20.38
CA GLU A 125 1.17 8.55 -20.12
C GLU A 125 0.25 8.75 -18.91
N GLY A 126 0.21 9.96 -18.35
CA GLY A 126 -0.71 10.33 -17.27
C GLY A 126 -0.34 9.76 -15.90
N ILE A 127 0.95 9.67 -15.58
CA ILE A 127 1.44 9.24 -14.26
C ILE A 127 0.93 10.18 -13.16
N GLU A 128 0.68 11.44 -13.49
CA GLU A 128 0.05 12.43 -12.63
C GLU A 128 -1.36 11.99 -12.20
N ASP A 129 -2.15 11.43 -13.11
CA ASP A 129 -3.49 10.89 -12.81
C ASP A 129 -3.41 9.72 -11.81
N LEU A 130 -2.44 8.81 -12.00
CA LEU A 130 -2.19 7.72 -11.05
C LEU A 130 -1.78 8.29 -9.69
N THR A 131 -0.83 9.23 -9.68
CA THR A 131 -0.33 9.85 -8.45
C THR A 131 -1.46 10.50 -7.66
N GLU A 132 -2.37 11.20 -8.33
CA GLU A 132 -3.52 11.84 -7.70
C GLU A 132 -4.50 10.82 -7.10
N ARG A 133 -4.78 9.72 -7.81
CA ARG A 133 -5.60 8.61 -7.27
C ARG A 133 -4.98 8.01 -6.02
N LEU A 134 -3.66 7.79 -6.01
CA LEU A 134 -2.96 7.24 -4.86
C LEU A 134 -2.93 8.22 -3.67
N ARG A 135 -2.76 9.53 -3.92
CA ARG A 135 -2.87 10.57 -2.89
C ARG A 135 -4.25 10.62 -2.27
N THR A 136 -5.30 10.64 -3.10
CA THR A 136 -6.69 10.60 -2.61
C THR A 136 -6.91 9.40 -1.69
N LEU A 137 -6.41 8.22 -2.08
CA LEU A 137 -6.52 7.02 -1.25
C LEU A 137 -5.69 7.11 0.04
N ALA A 138 -4.48 7.69 -0.01
CA ALA A 138 -3.65 7.95 1.15
C ALA A 138 -4.33 8.89 2.16
N GLU A 139 -4.93 9.98 1.68
CA GLU A 139 -5.69 10.92 2.51
C GLU A 139 -6.87 10.24 3.21
N GLN A 140 -7.63 9.42 2.47
CA GLN A 140 -8.70 8.61 3.06
C GLN A 140 -8.19 7.69 4.17
N ARG A 141 -7.02 7.07 3.99
CA ARG A 141 -6.38 6.23 5.00
C ARG A 141 -5.92 7.03 6.21
N LEU A 142 -5.39 8.24 6.02
CA LEU A 142 -5.02 9.14 7.13
C LEU A 142 -6.22 9.55 7.98
N LEU A 143 -7.35 9.85 7.33
CA LEU A 143 -8.60 10.15 8.04
C LEU A 143 -9.14 8.95 8.83
N GLN A 144 -8.92 7.72 8.34
CA GLN A 144 -9.26 6.50 9.08
C GLN A 144 -8.29 6.29 10.25
N ALA A 145 -6.99 6.49 10.05
CA ALA A 145 -5.95 6.36 11.07
C ALA A 145 -6.18 7.35 12.22
N ARG A 146 -6.46 8.61 11.91
CA ARG A 146 -6.71 9.65 12.92
C ARG A 146 -7.88 9.30 13.84
N ARG A 147 -8.96 8.73 13.27
CA ARG A 147 -10.12 8.25 14.04
C ARG A 147 -9.78 7.12 15.01
N ARG A 148 -8.76 6.31 14.72
CA ARG A 148 -8.30 5.22 15.61
C ARG A 148 -7.47 5.71 16.79
N VAL A 149 -6.82 6.86 16.66
CA VAL A 149 -5.93 7.41 17.69
C VAL A 149 -6.65 8.34 18.67
N THR A 150 -7.80 8.90 18.25
CA THR A 150 -8.58 9.84 19.10
C THR A 150 -9.58 9.13 20.03
N LEU A 151 -9.78 7.82 19.87
CA LEU A 151 -10.67 6.98 20.69
C LEU A 151 -9.87 6.20 21.75
#